data_AF-A0A0R2CVG0-F1
#
_entry.id   AF-A0A0R2CVG0-F1
#
_cell.length_a   1.000
_cell.length_b   1.000
_cell.length_c   1.000
_cell.angle_alpha   90.00
_cell.angle_beta   90.00
_cell.angle_gamma   90.00
#
_symmetry.space_group_name_H-M   'P 1'
#
loop_
_entity.id
_entity.type
_entity.pdbx_description
1 polymer ?
#
loop_
_entity_poly.entity_id
_entity_poly.type
_entity_poly.pdbx_seq_one_letter_code
_entity_poly.pdbx_strand_id
1 'polypeptide(L)'
;MDKYNGVYQELAELVGEKDAKLIWKSFAGMKINFPMRFISREYVKSMVETDIHKKTIGQLVHETGYSERSIRRMIEEIRHKNDIVEQGDDL
;
A
#
# COMPACT_ATOMS: atom_id res chain seq x y z
N MET A 1 35.03 -0.61 6.61
CA MET A 1 34.85 -1.78 5.71
C MET A 1 33.49 -2.32 6.05
N ASP A 2 32.59 -2.37 5.08
CA ASP A 2 31.20 -2.70 5.36
C ASP A 2 31.06 -4.21 5.56
N LYS A 3 30.16 -4.61 6.48
CA LYS A 3 29.96 -6.03 6.81
C LYS A 3 29.12 -6.73 5.73
N TYR A 4 28.22 -5.99 5.08
CA TYR A 4 27.27 -6.50 4.09
C TYR A 4 27.42 -5.80 2.74
N ASN A 5 26.96 -6.46 1.68
CA ASN A 5 27.06 -5.93 0.32
C ASN A 5 25.99 -4.87 0.04
N GLY A 6 26.41 -3.64 -0.29
CA GLY A 6 25.58 -2.58 -0.85
C GLY A 6 24.27 -2.36 -0.09
N VAL A 7 23.14 -2.57 -0.76
CA VAL A 7 21.79 -2.38 -0.19
C VAL A 7 21.53 -3.16 1.10
N TYR A 8 22.21 -4.29 1.33
CA TYR A 8 22.03 -5.05 2.57
C TYR A 8 22.71 -4.41 3.78
N GLN A 9 23.76 -3.61 3.57
CA GLN A 9 24.35 -2.79 4.63
C GLN A 9 23.36 -1.69 5.03
N GLU A 10 22.81 -0.99 4.05
CA GLU A 10 21.77 0.05 4.28
C GLU A 10 20.54 -0.53 4.98
N LEU A 11 20.06 -1.71 4.56
CA LEU A 11 18.95 -2.39 5.23
C LEU A 11 19.32 -2.80 6.66
N ALA A 12 20.53 -3.31 6.90
CA ALA A 12 20.95 -3.71 8.24
C ALA A 12 21.07 -2.51 9.20
N GLU A 13 21.46 -1.35 8.69
CA GLU A 13 21.50 -0.09 9.45
C GLU A 13 20.10 0.49 9.69
N LEU A 14 19.20 0.39 8.70
CA LEU A 14 17.85 0.94 8.75
C LEU A 14 16.90 0.12 9.64
N VAL A 15 16.87 -1.20 9.46
CA VAL A 15 15.90 -2.09 10.12
C VAL A 15 16.55 -3.09 11.08
N GLY A 16 17.88 -3.09 11.17
CA GLY A 16 18.62 -4.03 11.99
C GLY A 16 19.03 -5.30 11.25
N GLU A 17 20.09 -5.93 11.77
CA GLU A 17 20.77 -7.04 11.11
C GLU A 17 19.90 -8.30 10.95
N LYS A 18 18.98 -8.53 11.89
CA LYS A 18 18.06 -9.68 11.87
C LYS A 18 17.10 -9.58 10.69
N ASP A 19 16.49 -8.41 10.50
CA ASP A 19 15.45 -8.21 9.49
C ASP A 19 16.06 -8.07 8.09
N ALA A 20 17.24 -7.44 7.98
CA ALA A 20 18.02 -7.44 6.74
C ALA A 20 18.39 -8.85 6.27
N LYS A 21 18.76 -9.74 7.21
CA LYS A 21 19.01 -11.17 6.90
C LYS A 21 17.75 -11.90 6.46
N LEU A 22 16.59 -11.56 6.99
CA LEU A 22 15.32 -12.14 6.54
C LEU A 22 15.05 -11.74 5.08
N ILE A 23 15.18 -10.46 4.75
CA ILE A 23 15.02 -9.95 3.37
C ILE A 23 15.99 -10.65 2.42
N TRP A 24 17.28 -10.74 2.79
CA TRP A 24 18.28 -11.44 1.97
C TRP A 24 17.89 -12.91 1.72
N LYS A 25 17.52 -13.65 2.76
CA LYS A 25 17.10 -15.06 2.61
C LYS A 25 15.87 -15.22 1.71
N SER A 26 14.93 -14.28 1.76
CA SER A 26 13.70 -14.34 0.98
C SER A 26 13.89 -13.97 -0.49
N PHE A 27 14.88 -13.14 -0.82
CA PHE A 27 14.94 -12.46 -2.12
C PHE A 27 16.29 -12.51 -2.83
N ALA A 28 17.33 -13.11 -2.23
CA ALA A 28 18.66 -13.18 -2.84
C ALA A 28 18.62 -13.83 -4.24
N GLY A 29 19.32 -13.21 -5.19
CA GLY A 29 19.34 -13.65 -6.60
C GLY A 29 18.18 -13.12 -7.46
N MET A 30 17.18 -12.47 -6.85
CA MET A 30 16.08 -11.83 -7.58
C MET A 30 16.38 -10.35 -7.87
N LYS A 31 15.91 -9.84 -9.01
CA LYS A 31 15.83 -8.39 -9.26
C LYS A 31 14.48 -7.88 -8.76
N ILE A 32 14.49 -7.08 -7.69
CA ILE A 32 13.28 -6.52 -7.10
C ILE A 32 13.27 -5.01 -7.32
N ASN A 33 12.17 -4.50 -7.87
CA ASN A 33 11.91 -3.08 -7.95
C ASN A 33 10.92 -2.73 -6.85
N PHE A 34 11.37 -1.97 -5.84
CA PHE A 34 10.49 -1.50 -4.79
C PHE A 34 9.52 -0.45 -5.36
N PRO A 35 8.19 -0.68 -5.26
CA PRO A 35 7.23 0.33 -5.66
C PRO A 35 7.37 1.55 -4.74
N MET A 36 7.15 2.74 -5.30
CA MET A 36 7.12 3.98 -4.51
C MET A 36 5.99 4.01 -3.47
N ARG A 37 4.95 3.22 -3.66
CA ARG A 37 3.81 3.13 -2.75
C ARG A 37 3.92 1.85 -1.95
N PHE A 38 3.87 2.01 -0.63
CA PHE A 38 3.90 0.88 0.30
C PHE A 38 2.53 0.20 0.41
N ILE A 39 1.44 0.99 0.46
CA ILE A 39 0.08 0.48 0.58
C ILE A 39 -0.52 0.23 -0.82
N SER A 40 -1.11 -0.96 -1.02
CA SER A 40 -1.76 -1.32 -2.29
C SER A 40 -3.06 -0.54 -2.49
N ARG A 41 -3.41 -0.30 -3.76
CA ARG A 41 -4.62 0.44 -4.13
C ARG A 41 -5.88 -0.27 -3.62
N GLU A 42 -5.87 -1.58 -3.72
CA GLU A 42 -6.96 -2.48 -3.33
C GLU A 42 -7.18 -2.43 -1.82
N TYR A 43 -6.10 -2.38 -1.03
CA TYR A 43 -6.23 -2.23 0.42
C TYR A 43 -6.81 -0.86 0.77
N VAL A 44 -6.38 0.23 0.13
CA VAL A 44 -7.00 1.55 0.32
C VAL A 44 -8.49 1.54 -0.01
N LYS A 45 -8.90 0.87 -1.10
CA LYS A 45 -10.32 0.72 -1.44
C LYS A 45 -11.09 -0.01 -0.34
N SER A 46 -10.55 -1.10 0.19
CA SER A 46 -11.16 -1.82 1.29
C SER A 46 -11.30 -0.96 2.56
N MET A 47 -10.30 -0.12 2.88
CA MET A 47 -10.37 0.83 3.99
C MET A 47 -11.48 1.86 3.82
N VAL A 48 -11.70 2.33 2.58
CA VAL A 48 -12.79 3.25 2.25
C VAL A 48 -14.14 2.57 2.39
N GLU A 49 -14.27 1.34 1.90
CA GLU A 49 -15.52 0.56 1.97
C GLU A 49 -15.90 0.19 3.42
N THR A 50 -14.93 -0.18 4.28
CA THR A 50 -15.21 -0.61 5.66
C THR A 50 -15.43 0.53 6.65
N ASP A 51 -14.89 1.72 6.39
CA ASP A 51 -14.87 2.85 7.35
C ASP A 51 -15.23 4.20 6.72
N ILE A 52 -16.13 4.21 5.73
CA ILE A 52 -16.50 5.41 4.94
C ILE A 52 -16.93 6.62 5.80
N HIS A 53 -17.37 6.38 7.04
CA HIS A 53 -17.79 7.40 8.00
C HIS A 53 -16.74 7.77 9.07
N LYS A 54 -15.60 7.07 9.16
CA LYS A 54 -14.60 7.28 10.21
C LYS A 54 -13.30 7.94 9.75
N LYS A 55 -12.99 7.89 8.45
CA LYS A 55 -11.75 8.46 7.92
C LYS A 55 -12.00 9.57 6.91
N THR A 56 -11.36 10.71 7.13
CA THR A 56 -11.33 11.82 6.19
C THR A 56 -10.35 11.53 5.05
N ILE A 57 -10.55 12.21 3.91
CA ILE A 57 -9.63 12.13 2.77
C ILE A 57 -8.19 12.48 3.19
N GLY A 58 -8.01 13.48 4.06
CA GLY A 58 -6.70 13.87 4.56
C GLY A 58 -5.99 12.78 5.36
N GLN A 59 -6.72 12.04 6.20
CA GLN A 59 -6.17 10.88 6.91
C GLN A 59 -5.75 9.78 5.95
N LEU A 60 -6.56 9.48 4.93
CA LEU A 60 -6.21 8.48 3.91
C LEU A 60 -4.97 8.88 3.13
N VAL A 61 -4.81 10.15 2.76
CA VAL A 61 -3.60 10.64 2.09
C VAL A 61 -2.36 10.41 2.96
N HIS A 62 -2.44 10.75 4.25
CA HIS A 62 -1.31 10.62 5.18
C HIS A 62 -0.94 9.15 5.45
N GLU A 63 -1.92 8.29 5.70
CA GLU A 63 -1.69 6.88 6.05
C GLU A 63 -1.24 6.03 4.85
N THR A 64 -1.71 6.36 3.65
CA THR A 64 -1.50 5.50 2.46
C THR A 64 -0.41 6.03 1.52
N GLY A 65 -0.05 7.31 1.62
CA GLY A 65 0.89 7.98 0.72
C GLY A 65 0.33 8.27 -0.67
N TYR A 66 -0.97 8.07 -0.91
CA TYR A 66 -1.62 8.45 -2.16
C TYR A 66 -1.96 9.94 -2.19
N SER A 67 -1.93 10.54 -3.38
CA SER A 67 -2.44 11.90 -3.55
C SER A 67 -3.94 11.98 -3.32
N GLU A 68 -4.41 13.14 -2.87
CA GLU A 68 -5.83 13.41 -2.67
C GLU A 68 -6.67 13.09 -3.92
N ARG A 69 -6.18 13.48 -5.10
CA ARG A 69 -6.81 13.13 -6.40
C ARG A 69 -7.01 11.63 -6.56
N SER A 70 -6.01 10.82 -6.20
CA SER A 70 -6.10 9.36 -6.33
C SER A 70 -7.12 8.77 -5.36
N ILE A 71 -7.13 9.27 -4.11
CA ILE A 71 -8.11 8.88 -3.10
C ILE A 71 -9.53 9.21 -3.57
N ARG A 72 -9.78 10.44 -4.04
CA ARG A 72 -11.10 10.88 -4.55
C ARG A 72 -11.59 9.99 -5.70
N ARG A 73 -10.72 9.71 -6.67
CA ARG A 73 -11.05 8.79 -7.79
C ARG A 73 -11.41 7.39 -7.29
N MET A 74 -10.71 6.87 -6.28
CA MET A 74 -11.04 5.57 -5.70
C MET A 74 -12.40 5.58 -5.00
N ILE A 75 -12.73 6.66 -4.27
CA ILE A 75 -14.05 6.82 -3.65
C ILE A 75 -15.15 6.86 -4.71
N GLU A 76 -14.95 7.58 -5.81
CA GLU A 76 -15.91 7.64 -6.92
C GLU A 76 -16.09 6.26 -7.59
N GLU A 77 -15.00 5.54 -7.85
CA GLU A 77 -15.04 4.17 -8.38
C GLU A 77 -15.83 3.22 -7.47
N ILE A 78 -15.69 3.35 -6.15
CA ILE A 78 -16.42 2.53 -5.17
C ILE A 78 -17.90 2.88 -5.17
N ARG A 79 -18.25 4.17 -5.16
CA ARG A 79 -19.66 4.63 -5.21
C ARG A 79 -20.36 4.12 -6.46
N HIS A 80 -19.74 4.31 -7.63
CA HIS A 80 -20.28 3.83 -8.90
C HIS A 80 -20.43 2.31 -8.94
N LYS A 81 -19.52 1.56 -8.30
CA LYS A 81 -19.65 0.11 -8.18
C LYS A 81 -20.86 -0.29 -7.33
N ASN A 82 -21.09 0.39 -6.21
CA ASN A 82 -22.22 0.12 -5.33
C ASN A 82 -23.55 0.46 -6.01
N ASP A 83 -23.63 1.58 -6.74
CA ASP A 83 -24.82 1.99 -7.50
C ASP A 83 -25.24 0.94 -8.56
N ILE A 84 -24.27 0.23 -9.16
CA ILE A 84 -24.54 -0.86 -10.12
C ILE A 84 -25.09 -2.11 -9.40
N VAL A 85 -24.58 -2.43 -8.21
CA VAL A 85 -25.01 -3.62 -7.46
C VAL A 85 -26.44 -3.44 -6.94
N GLU A 86 -26.79 -2.27 -6.42
CA GLU A 86 -28.16 -1.99 -5.94
C GLU A 86 -29.21 -2.02 -7.07
N GLN A 87 -28.83 -1.75 -8.32
CA GLN A 87 -29.73 -1.84 -9.48
C GLN A 87 -29.85 -3.26 -10.06
N GLY A 88 -28.99 -4.18 -9.66
CA GLY A 88 -28.94 -5.55 -10.17
C GLY A 88 -29.72 -6.58 -9.35
N ASP A 89 -30.17 -6.23 -8.14
CA ASP A 89 -30.88 -7.13 -7.22
C ASP A 89 -32.43 -7.06 -7.35
N ASP A 90 -32.95 -6.26 -8.30
CA ASP A 90 -34.38 -6.08 -8.60
C ASP A 90 -34.89 -6.93 -9.80
N LEU A 91 -34.15 -7.96 -10.24
CA LEU A 91 -34.55 -8.88 -11.33
C LEU A 91 -34.50 -10.37 -10.96
#